data_AF-A0A4R0G4D2-F1
#
_entry.id   AF-A0A4R0G4D2-F1
#
_cell.length_a   1.000
_cell.length_b   1.000
_cell.length_c   1.000
_cell.angle_alpha   90.00
_cell.angle_beta   90.00
_cell.angle_gamma   90.00
#
_symmetry.space_group_name_H-M   'P 1'
#
loop_
_entity.id
_entity.type
_entity.pdbx_description
1 polymer ?
#
loop_
_entity_poly.entity_id
_entity_poly.type
_entity_poly.pdbx_seq_one_letter_code
_entity_poly.pdbx_strand_id
1 'polypeptide(L)'
;RFIWGGHSADEQSHNLAGQLVSHYDPAGLLSMSRVSLSGVPLSVTRQLLPDDVLADWQGADASAWNDLLVGETYTTTSTVDAAGNVLTTTDAKGNIQRVAFDVAGLLKGSWLTVS
;
A
#
# COMPACT_ATOMS: atom_id res chain seq x y z
N ARG A 1 -9.51 9.81 -8.23
CA ARG A 1 -9.48 9.00 -9.47
C ARG A 1 -8.91 7.62 -9.15
N PHE A 2 -9.43 6.56 -9.78
CA PHE A 2 -9.00 5.18 -9.55
C PHE A 2 -8.33 4.59 -10.79
N ILE A 3 -7.27 3.82 -10.58
CA ILE A 3 -6.64 2.95 -11.58
C ILE A 3 -6.69 1.52 -11.05
N TRP A 4 -7.14 0.60 -11.88
CA TRP A 4 -7.30 -0.81 -11.54
C TRP A 4 -6.23 -1.63 -12.26
N GLY A 5 -5.70 -2.65 -11.58
CA GLY A 5 -4.71 -3.53 -12.13
C GLY A 5 -5.27 -4.33 -13.30
N GLY A 6 -4.46 -4.42 -14.35
CA GLY A 6 -4.73 -5.20 -15.54
C GLY A 6 -4.46 -6.68 -15.34
N HIS A 7 -4.10 -7.36 -16.43
CA HIS A 7 -3.89 -8.80 -16.45
C HIS A 7 -2.52 -9.15 -17.04
N SER A 8 -1.56 -8.23 -16.98
CA SER A 8 -0.18 -8.53 -17.36
C SER A 8 0.41 -9.59 -16.43
N ALA A 9 1.42 -10.34 -16.90
CA ALA A 9 2.09 -11.35 -16.08
C ALA A 9 2.69 -10.74 -14.80
N ASP A 10 3.25 -9.52 -14.89
CA ASP A 10 3.82 -8.80 -13.75
C ASP A 10 2.75 -8.40 -12.72
N GLU A 11 1.58 -7.93 -13.16
CA GLU A 11 0.47 -7.63 -12.24
C GLU A 11 -0.08 -8.90 -11.58
N GLN A 12 -0.21 -9.98 -12.35
CA GLN A 12 -0.66 -11.28 -11.83
C GLN A 12 0.32 -11.87 -10.82
N SER A 13 1.64 -11.74 -11.04
CA SER A 13 2.65 -12.24 -10.08
C SER A 13 2.61 -11.52 -8.73
N HIS A 14 1.93 -10.38 -8.65
CA HIS A 14 1.73 -9.59 -7.43
C HIS A 14 0.27 -9.58 -6.93
N ASN A 15 -0.59 -10.43 -7.50
CA ASN A 15 -2.03 -10.53 -7.21
C ASN A 15 -2.81 -9.21 -7.45
N LEU A 16 -2.39 -8.40 -8.42
CA LEU A 16 -3.00 -7.09 -8.69
C LEU A 16 -4.14 -7.12 -9.72
N ALA A 17 -4.40 -8.26 -10.35
CA ALA A 17 -5.43 -8.33 -11.38
C ALA A 17 -6.82 -7.97 -10.83
N GLY A 18 -7.42 -6.91 -11.37
CA GLY A 18 -8.69 -6.37 -10.90
C GLY A 18 -8.64 -5.65 -9.54
N GLN A 19 -7.46 -5.48 -8.94
CA GLN A 19 -7.27 -4.76 -7.68
C GLN A 19 -7.11 -3.26 -7.92
N LEU A 20 -7.42 -2.43 -6.91
CA LEU A 20 -7.19 -0.99 -6.99
C LEU A 20 -5.71 -0.68 -6.83
N VAL A 21 -4.98 -0.39 -7.92
CA VAL A 21 -3.52 -0.16 -7.89
C VAL A 21 -3.15 1.28 -7.58
N SER A 22 -4.01 2.24 -7.95
CA SER A 22 -3.79 3.66 -7.64
C SER A 22 -5.09 4.36 -7.30
N HIS A 23 -5.07 5.13 -6.21
CA HIS A 23 -6.14 6.03 -5.81
C HIS A 23 -5.57 7.44 -5.62
N TYR A 24 -5.90 8.32 -6.56
CA TYR A 24 -5.67 9.74 -6.44
C TYR A 24 -6.80 10.36 -5.62
N ASP A 25 -6.48 10.82 -4.41
CA ASP A 25 -7.39 11.36 -3.41
C ASP A 25 -7.06 12.84 -3.12
N PRO A 26 -7.81 13.56 -2.27
CA PRO A 26 -7.56 14.98 -2.01
C PRO A 26 -6.18 15.33 -1.45
N ALA A 27 -5.45 14.35 -0.90
CA ALA A 27 -4.13 14.57 -0.30
C ALA A 27 -3.00 13.88 -1.09
N GLY A 28 -3.25 13.45 -2.33
CA GLY A 28 -2.22 12.89 -3.22
C GLY A 28 -2.57 11.51 -3.76
N LEU A 29 -1.58 10.62 -3.81
CA LEU A 29 -1.68 9.29 -4.41
C LEU A 29 -1.42 8.20 -3.36
N LEU A 30 -2.36 7.26 -3.26
CA LEU A 30 -2.17 5.98 -2.61
C LEU A 30 -1.99 4.90 -3.68
N SER A 31 -0.85 4.20 -3.66
CA SER A 31 -0.53 3.13 -4.61
C SER A 31 -0.37 1.79 -3.90
N MET A 32 -0.85 0.71 -4.53
CA MET A 32 -0.73 -0.65 -4.04
C MET A 32 0.01 -1.51 -5.06
N SER A 33 1.14 -2.10 -4.65
CA SER A 33 2.02 -2.85 -5.56
C SER A 33 2.06 -4.36 -5.29
N ARG A 34 1.53 -4.83 -4.15
CA ARG A 34 1.43 -6.26 -3.83
C ARG A 34 0.22 -6.54 -2.97
N VAL A 35 -0.45 -7.66 -3.24
CA VAL A 35 -1.57 -8.18 -2.45
C VAL A 35 -1.29 -9.63 -2.08
N SER A 36 -1.71 -10.06 -0.88
CA SER A 36 -1.59 -11.44 -0.44
C SER A 36 -2.58 -12.34 -1.20
N LEU A 37 -2.39 -13.66 -1.11
CA LEU A 37 -3.37 -14.61 -1.64
C LEU A 37 -4.74 -14.50 -0.94
N SER A 38 -4.77 -14.00 0.29
CA SER A 38 -5.98 -13.70 1.06
C SER A 38 -6.59 -12.32 0.77
N GLY A 39 -6.01 -11.55 -0.17
CA GLY A 39 -6.52 -10.23 -0.57
C GLY A 39 -6.05 -9.05 0.28
N VAL A 40 -5.09 -9.27 1.20
CA VAL A 40 -4.57 -8.20 2.07
C VAL A 40 -3.45 -7.42 1.36
N PRO A 41 -3.47 -6.08 1.36
CA PRO A 41 -2.37 -5.28 0.83
C PRO A 41 -1.05 -5.57 1.56
N LEU A 42 -0.01 -5.94 0.81
CA LEU A 42 1.33 -6.25 1.34
C LEU A 42 2.32 -5.10 1.12
N SER A 43 2.03 -4.18 0.21
CA SER A 43 2.87 -3.00 -0.04
C SER A 43 2.00 -1.84 -0.49
N VAL A 44 1.92 -0.80 0.35
CA VAL A 44 1.16 0.42 0.10
C VAL A 44 2.10 1.61 0.18
N THR A 45 2.07 2.47 -0.83
CA THR A 45 2.90 3.67 -0.91
C THR A 45 2.03 4.91 -0.96
N ARG A 46 2.37 5.89 -0.14
CA ARG A 46 1.75 7.22 -0.14
C ARG A 46 2.71 8.24 -0.76
N GLN A 47 2.21 9.05 -1.69
CA GLN A 47 2.82 10.30 -2.14
C GLN A 47 1.82 11.43 -1.91
N LEU A 48 2.30 12.58 -1.46
CA LEU A 48 1.46 13.72 -1.09
C LEU A 48 1.45 14.78 -2.18
N LEU A 49 0.39 15.57 -2.23
CA LEU A 49 0.42 16.88 -2.88
C LEU A 49 1.24 17.87 -2.02
N PRO A 50 1.84 18.90 -2.63
CA PRO A 50 2.36 20.05 -1.91
C PRO A 50 1.26 20.74 -1.09
N ASP A 51 1.62 21.37 0.03
CA ASP A 51 0.68 21.96 0.99
C ASP A 51 -0.24 23.04 0.39
N ASP A 52 0.20 23.72 -0.67
CA ASP A 52 -0.50 24.81 -1.34
C ASP A 52 -1.20 24.41 -2.65
N VAL A 53 -1.22 23.11 -2.97
CA VAL A 53 -1.85 22.58 -4.19
C VAL A 53 -3.16 21.87 -3.84
N LEU A 54 -4.25 22.31 -4.47
CA LEU A 54 -5.53 21.62 -4.41
C LEU A 54 -5.57 20.47 -5.42
N ALA A 55 -6.10 19.34 -4.99
CA ALA A 55 -6.30 18.18 -5.85
C ALA A 55 -7.31 18.48 -6.97
N ASP A 56 -6.85 18.42 -8.22
CA ASP A 56 -7.70 18.48 -9.42
C ASP A 56 -7.29 17.40 -10.42
N TRP A 57 -7.72 16.17 -10.17
CA TRP A 57 -7.35 14.97 -10.95
C TRP A 57 -8.16 14.84 -12.25
N GLN A 58 -8.22 15.91 -13.05
CA GLN A 58 -8.93 15.95 -14.33
C GLN A 58 -8.09 15.40 -15.49
N GLY A 59 -8.76 15.01 -16.57
CA GLY A 59 -8.13 14.34 -17.72
C GLY A 59 -8.06 12.82 -17.58
N ALA A 60 -7.20 12.18 -18.37
CA ALA A 60 -7.01 10.72 -18.37
C ALA A 60 -5.55 10.28 -18.26
N ASP A 61 -4.62 11.22 -18.15
CA ASP A 61 -3.18 10.96 -18.13
C ASP A 61 -2.66 10.91 -16.69
N ALA A 62 -2.29 9.71 -16.25
CA ALA A 62 -1.71 9.51 -14.93
C ALA A 62 -0.33 10.17 -14.79
N SER A 63 0.40 10.36 -15.89
CA SER A 63 1.70 11.05 -15.86
C SER A 63 1.53 12.50 -15.42
N ALA A 64 0.56 13.21 -16.00
CA ALA A 64 0.27 14.59 -15.63
C ALA A 64 -0.16 14.74 -14.17
N TRP A 65 -0.88 13.76 -13.61
CA TRP A 65 -1.22 13.77 -12.18
C TRP A 65 0.00 13.51 -11.29
N ASN A 66 0.89 12.62 -11.71
CA ASN A 66 2.10 12.30 -10.95
C ASN A 66 3.06 13.48 -10.87
N ASP A 67 3.09 14.35 -11.89
CA ASP A 67 3.89 15.58 -11.89
C ASP A 67 3.46 16.61 -10.83
N LEU A 68 2.24 16.49 -10.28
CA LEU A 68 1.75 17.33 -9.17
C LEU A 68 2.20 16.84 -7.80
N LEU A 69 2.68 15.60 -7.69
CA LEU A 69 3.03 14.99 -6.42
C LEU A 69 4.42 15.42 -5.96
N VAL A 70 4.58 15.51 -4.64
CA VAL A 70 5.88 15.60 -3.99
C VAL A 70 6.68 14.31 -4.26
N GLY A 71 8.00 14.45 -4.46
CA GLY A 71 8.88 13.33 -4.80
C GLY A 71 9.04 12.31 -3.68
N GLU A 72 8.89 12.73 -2.42
CA GLU A 72 8.91 11.86 -1.24
C GLU A 72 7.80 10.81 -1.28
N THR A 73 8.21 9.56 -1.04
CA THR A 73 7.32 8.41 -0.95
C THR A 73 7.36 7.83 0.45
N TYR A 74 6.22 7.36 0.94
CA TYR A 74 6.06 6.73 2.23
C TYR A 74 5.50 5.33 2.02
N THR A 75 6.37 4.32 2.05
CA THR A 75 5.97 2.92 1.79
C THR A 75 5.85 2.14 3.08
N THR A 76 4.68 1.54 3.30
CA THR A 76 4.44 0.57 4.35
C THR A 76 4.33 -0.81 3.72
N THR A 77 5.05 -1.80 4.27
CA THR A 77 4.93 -3.20 3.82
C THR A 77 4.43 -4.08 4.96
N SER A 78 3.70 -5.13 4.60
CA SER A 78 3.13 -6.07 5.55
C SER A 78 3.40 -7.51 5.14
N THR A 79 3.41 -8.41 6.11
CA THR A 79 3.27 -9.85 5.88
C THR A 79 2.04 -10.37 6.62
N VAL A 80 1.45 -11.45 6.11
CA VAL A 80 0.24 -12.04 6.68
C VAL A 80 0.39 -13.55 6.82
N ASP A 81 -0.38 -14.13 7.74
CA ASP A 81 -0.58 -15.58 7.77
C ASP A 81 -1.57 -16.04 6.67
N ALA A 82 -1.79 -17.35 6.59
CA ALA A 82 -2.69 -17.95 5.61
C ALA A 82 -4.17 -17.53 5.77
N ALA A 83 -4.58 -17.09 6.97
CA ALA A 83 -5.91 -16.56 7.24
C ALA A 83 -6.03 -15.06 6.93
N GLY A 84 -4.92 -14.39 6.60
CA GLY A 84 -4.88 -12.95 6.32
C GLY A 84 -4.63 -12.08 7.54
N ASN A 85 -4.30 -12.64 8.71
CA ASN A 85 -3.91 -11.84 9.85
C ASN A 85 -2.51 -11.25 9.61
N VAL A 86 -2.34 -9.95 9.87
CA VAL A 86 -1.05 -9.27 9.73
C VAL A 86 -0.08 -9.79 10.79
N LEU A 87 1.10 -10.24 10.36
CA LEU A 87 2.17 -10.74 11.22
C LEU A 87 3.29 -9.72 11.41
N THR A 88 3.66 -9.00 10.35
CA THR A 88 4.64 -7.92 10.41
C THR A 88 4.15 -6.70 9.64
N THR A 89 4.52 -5.52 10.12
CA THR A 89 4.37 -4.26 9.40
C THR A 89 5.68 -3.48 9.50
N THR A 90 6.26 -3.12 8.36
CA THR A 90 7.40 -2.22 8.26
C THR A 90 6.89 -0.86 7.83
N ASP A 91 7.10 0.18 8.62
CA ASP A 91 6.67 1.54 8.32
C ASP A 91 7.59 2.24 7.30
N ALA A 92 7.18 3.44 6.88
CA ALA A 92 7.91 4.25 5.90
C ALA A 92 9.31 4.72 6.36
N LYS A 93 9.64 4.58 7.64
CA LYS A 93 10.97 4.88 8.18
C LYS A 93 11.80 3.63 8.44
N GLY A 94 11.24 2.45 8.21
CA GLY A 94 11.92 1.16 8.37
C GLY A 94 11.72 0.52 9.74
N ASN A 95 10.88 1.07 10.62
CA ASN A 95 10.56 0.42 11.89
C ASN A 95 9.65 -0.78 11.65
N ILE A 96 9.90 -1.88 12.35
CA ILE A 96 9.20 -3.16 12.16
C ILE A 96 8.40 -3.49 13.41
N GLN A 97 7.08 -3.58 13.25
CA GLN A 97 6.18 -4.19 14.23
C GLN A 97 5.96 -5.65 13.87
N ARG A 98 6.04 -6.55 14.86
CA ARG A 98 5.73 -7.98 14.70
C ARG A 98 4.73 -8.41 15.76
N VAL A 99 3.75 -9.22 15.39
CA VAL A 99 2.79 -9.85 16.31
C VAL A 99 2.79 -11.36 16.17
N ALA A 100 2.30 -12.05 17.19
CA ALA A 100 2.04 -13.49 17.16
C ALA A 100 0.67 -13.79 17.76
N PHE A 101 -0.03 -14.76 17.17
CA PHE A 101 -1.33 -15.21 17.62
C PHE A 101 -1.23 -16.60 18.28
N ASP A 102 -2.13 -16.91 19.20
CA ASP A 102 -2.28 -18.24 19.77
C ASP A 102 -3.14 -19.16 18.87
N VAL A 103 -3.43 -20.37 19.35
CA VAL A 103 -4.21 -21.37 18.60
C VAL A 103 -5.67 -20.95 18.37
N ALA A 104 -6.20 -20.03 19.18
CA ALA A 104 -7.53 -19.47 19.00
C ALA A 104 -7.54 -18.25 18.05
N GLY A 105 -6.38 -17.85 17.53
CA GLY A 105 -6.22 -16.65 16.71
C GLY A 105 -6.20 -15.35 17.50
N LEU A 106 -6.02 -15.41 18.83
CA LEU A 106 -5.96 -14.22 19.68
C LEU A 106 -4.51 -13.73 19.81
N LEU A 107 -4.33 -12.41 19.92
CA LEU A 107 -3.00 -11.81 20.07
C LEU A 107 -2.31 -12.36 21.33
N LYS A 108 -1.14 -12.97 21.14
CA LYS A 108 -0.31 -13.56 22.20
C LYS A 108 0.92 -12.71 22.55
N GLY A 109 1.42 -11.92 21.59
CA GLY A 109 2.60 -11.10 21.80
C GLY A 109 2.84 -10.09 20.68
N SER A 110 3.57 -9.03 21.01
CA SER A 110 3.96 -7.96 20.08
C SER A 110 5.39 -7.50 20.35
N TRP A 111 6.11 -7.10 19.31
CA TRP A 111 7.48 -6.61 19.34
C TRP A 111 7.66 -5.44 18.39
N LEU A 112 8.60 -4.55 18.74
CA LEU A 112 9.01 -3.42 17.91
C LEU A 112 10.53 -3.44 17.73
N THR A 113 10.98 -3.33 16.48
CA THR A 113 12.36 -3.04 16.11
C THR A 113 12.41 -1.67 15.46
N VAL A 114 13.22 -0.77 16.00
CA VAL A 114 13.42 0.60 15.46
C VAL A 114 14.69 0.59 14.62
N SER A 115 14.65 1.27 13.47
CA SER A 115 15.79 1.42 12.55
C SER A 115 16.83 2.42 13.02
#